data_AF-A0A5C4QKV0-F1
#
_entry.id   AF-A0A5C4QKV0-F1
#
_cell.length_a   1.000
_cell.length_b   1.000
_cell.length_c   1.000
_cell.angle_alpha   90.00
_cell.angle_beta   90.00
_cell.angle_gamma   90.00
#
_symmetry.space_group_name_H-M   'P 1'
#
loop_
_entity.id
_entity.type
_entity.pdbx_description
1 polymer ?
#
loop_
_entity_poly.entity_id
_entity_poly.type
_entity_poly.pdbx_seq_one_letter_code
_entity_poly.pdbx_strand_id
1 'polypeptide(L)'
;MRRPAPRSMSVLLPDGRSLDMAIRPSDTAESAEITLIEPLHPRFFDECPICGDPATEDEHLPPKRLGGRVMTRTCAPCNNRLGSYVEADLVDWFEDAITIPYFRSGGVRGRRRSGRILIRSTPEGEFVLVIDGSSHPDIAAMLASGDVDLEASRPDRNRYSIALLKQAYLGACLKFGVLEDEGVAQVRRDLLAARDAGGKDDVPPSALALGLTVLRHYQPVELAAPPVVRAVLHKATGPIDGVFLAGRVFVSWSSTLGREAPAPIPRLNRRLNLGAAQQGKVISVNR
;
A
#
# COMPACT_ATOMS: atom_id res chain seq x y z
N MET A 1 -8.99 10.32 -11.94
CA MET A 1 -8.02 9.43 -11.24
C MET A 1 -6.98 10.28 -10.52
N ARG A 2 -6.64 9.96 -9.26
CA ARG A 2 -5.57 10.65 -8.51
C ARG A 2 -4.19 10.19 -9.00
N ARG A 3 -3.22 11.11 -9.10
CA ARG A 3 -1.83 10.81 -9.49
C ARG A 3 -1.12 10.00 -8.38
N PRO A 4 -0.11 9.15 -8.70
CA PRO A 4 0.74 8.52 -7.69
C PRO A 4 1.41 9.59 -6.80
N ALA A 5 1.55 9.30 -5.51
CA ALA A 5 2.27 10.19 -4.61
C ALA A 5 3.77 10.18 -4.92
N PRO A 6 4.48 11.30 -4.71
CA PRO A 6 5.93 11.31 -4.87
C PRO A 6 6.61 10.41 -3.83
N ARG A 7 7.62 9.66 -4.28
CA ARG A 7 8.46 8.81 -3.42
C ARG A 7 9.51 9.60 -2.69
N SER A 8 10.06 10.60 -3.36
CA SER A 8 10.96 11.58 -2.76
C SER A 8 10.65 12.99 -3.25
N MET A 9 10.95 13.95 -2.41
CA MET A 9 10.92 15.36 -2.76
C MET A 9 12.05 16.12 -2.06
N SER A 10 12.41 17.24 -2.65
CA SER A 10 13.40 18.17 -2.10
C SER A 10 12.78 19.56 -2.02
N VAL A 11 12.87 20.18 -0.85
CA VAL A 11 12.39 21.54 -0.59
C VAL A 11 13.56 22.42 -0.19
N LEU A 12 13.83 23.48 -0.96
CA LEU A 12 14.82 24.48 -0.63
C LEU A 12 14.22 25.51 0.34
N LEU A 13 14.80 25.62 1.53
CA LEU A 13 14.39 26.55 2.58
C LEU A 13 15.05 27.94 2.38
N PRO A 14 14.53 29.01 3.00
CA PRO A 14 15.05 30.37 2.83
C PRO A 14 16.46 30.57 3.40
N ASP A 15 16.86 29.73 4.35
CA ASP A 15 18.20 29.71 4.95
C ASP A 15 19.24 28.96 4.09
N GLY A 16 18.86 28.51 2.89
CA GLY A 16 19.72 27.80 1.95
C GLY A 16 19.82 26.29 2.19
N ARG A 17 19.20 25.75 3.25
CA ARG A 17 19.15 24.30 3.49
C ARG A 17 18.20 23.61 2.51
N SER A 18 18.55 22.40 2.06
CA SER A 18 17.64 21.51 1.32
C SER A 18 17.07 20.47 2.28
N LEU A 19 15.75 20.36 2.31
CA LEU A 19 15.04 19.29 3.01
C LEU A 19 14.71 18.18 2.02
N ASP A 20 15.57 17.17 1.98
CA ASP A 20 15.37 15.96 1.18
C ASP A 20 14.58 14.94 1.99
N MET A 21 13.46 14.49 1.46
CA MET A 21 12.58 13.55 2.16
C MET A 21 12.14 12.44 1.22
N ALA A 22 12.19 11.19 1.70
CA ALA A 22 11.83 10.01 0.92
C ALA A 22 11.12 8.96 1.77
N ILE A 23 10.52 7.97 1.12
CA ILE A 23 10.15 6.72 1.81
C ILE A 23 11.44 5.98 2.14
N ARG A 24 11.68 5.70 3.42
CA ARG A 24 12.87 4.99 3.90
C ARG A 24 12.46 3.79 4.76
N PRO A 25 13.28 2.73 4.84
CA PRO A 25 13.08 1.68 5.82
C PRO A 25 13.23 2.26 7.24
N SER A 26 12.63 1.60 8.24
CA SER A 26 12.93 1.88 9.64
C SER A 26 14.36 1.43 9.98
N ASP A 27 14.97 2.03 11.00
CA ASP A 27 16.34 1.69 11.44
C ASP A 27 16.50 0.21 11.86
N THR A 28 15.40 -0.47 12.15
CA THR A 28 15.35 -1.91 12.49
C THR A 28 15.11 -2.82 11.29
N ALA A 29 15.19 -2.32 10.05
CA ALA A 29 14.93 -3.13 8.87
C ALA A 29 16.09 -4.08 8.57
N GLU A 30 15.76 -5.35 8.35
CA GLU A 30 16.72 -6.36 7.92
C GLU A 30 16.81 -6.40 6.39
N SER A 31 18.00 -6.73 5.88
CA SER A 31 18.20 -7.00 4.46
C SER A 31 17.85 -8.44 4.14
N ALA A 32 17.27 -8.67 2.97
CA ALA A 32 16.90 -10.00 2.49
C ALA A 32 17.33 -10.17 1.03
N GLU A 33 17.79 -11.37 0.68
CA GLU A 33 18.21 -11.69 -0.69
C GLU A 33 17.03 -12.26 -1.50
N ILE A 34 16.77 -11.66 -2.65
CA ILE A 34 15.71 -12.08 -3.57
C ILE A 34 16.31 -12.28 -4.95
N THR A 35 16.11 -13.46 -5.54
CA THR A 35 16.42 -13.71 -6.94
C THR A 35 15.19 -13.47 -7.80
N LEU A 36 15.32 -12.59 -8.79
CA LEU A 36 14.32 -12.38 -9.83
C LEU A 36 14.47 -13.47 -10.88
N ILE A 37 13.41 -14.24 -11.14
CA ILE A 37 13.46 -15.43 -12.00
C ILE A 37 13.03 -15.09 -13.43
N GLU A 38 11.80 -14.63 -13.61
CA GLU A 38 11.25 -14.33 -14.94
C GLU A 38 10.15 -13.25 -14.85
N PRO A 39 10.09 -12.30 -15.81
CA PRO A 39 8.94 -11.43 -15.97
C PRO A 39 7.67 -12.24 -16.28
N LEU A 40 6.57 -11.93 -15.61
CA LEU A 40 5.26 -12.50 -15.95
C LEU A 40 4.60 -11.66 -17.06
N HIS A 41 3.94 -12.35 -17.98
CA HIS A 41 3.29 -11.73 -19.13
C HIS A 41 1.78 -11.63 -18.92
N PRO A 42 1.09 -10.68 -19.58
CA PRO A 42 -0.35 -10.61 -19.51
C PRO A 42 -1.01 -11.91 -20.00
N ARG A 43 -2.05 -12.35 -19.29
CA ARG A 43 -2.88 -13.49 -19.66
C ARG A 43 -4.33 -13.13 -19.37
N PHE A 44 -5.15 -13.11 -20.42
CA PHE A 44 -6.56 -12.77 -20.34
C PHE A 44 -7.38 -14.06 -20.29
N PHE A 45 -8.13 -14.23 -19.21
CA PHE A 45 -9.04 -15.36 -19.04
C PHE A 45 -10.44 -14.95 -19.49
N ASP A 46 -11.20 -15.90 -20.05
CA ASP A 46 -12.61 -15.70 -20.36
C ASP A 46 -13.48 -15.74 -19.10
N GLU A 47 -13.05 -16.54 -18.12
CA GLU A 47 -13.67 -16.67 -16.80
C GLU A 47 -12.80 -16.01 -15.73
N CYS A 48 -13.44 -15.38 -14.76
CA CYS A 48 -12.79 -14.68 -13.67
C CYS A 48 -12.02 -15.68 -12.81
N PRO A 49 -10.68 -15.56 -12.69
CA PRO A 49 -9.89 -16.53 -11.92
C PRO A 49 -10.27 -16.57 -10.44
N ILE A 50 -10.98 -15.56 -9.92
CA ILE A 50 -11.40 -15.49 -8.52
C ILE A 50 -12.72 -16.23 -8.29
N CYS A 51 -13.76 -15.95 -9.09
CA CYS A 51 -15.12 -16.45 -8.85
C CYS A 51 -15.67 -17.40 -9.91
N GLY A 52 -15.09 -17.47 -11.11
CA GLY A 52 -15.58 -18.25 -12.25
C GLY A 52 -16.59 -17.52 -13.14
N ASP A 53 -17.12 -16.36 -12.74
CA ASP A 53 -18.02 -15.56 -13.59
C ASP A 53 -17.29 -15.02 -14.83
N PRO A 54 -17.98 -14.65 -15.92
CA PRO A 54 -17.35 -14.03 -17.09
C PRO A 54 -16.43 -12.84 -16.74
N ALA A 55 -15.22 -12.83 -17.29
CA ALA A 55 -14.21 -11.83 -17.02
C ALA A 55 -14.30 -10.65 -17.99
N THR A 56 -14.99 -9.59 -17.56
CA THR A 56 -15.32 -8.42 -18.41
C THR A 56 -14.45 -7.19 -18.16
N GLU A 57 -13.75 -7.13 -17.03
CA GLU A 57 -13.00 -5.94 -16.60
C GLU A 57 -11.49 -6.15 -16.64
N ASP A 58 -10.78 -5.16 -17.17
CA ASP A 58 -9.32 -5.15 -17.17
C ASP A 58 -8.78 -4.98 -15.75
N GLU A 59 -7.91 -5.91 -15.34
CA GLU A 59 -7.33 -5.99 -14.01
C GLU A 59 -5.86 -5.56 -14.06
N HIS A 60 -5.50 -4.60 -13.20
CA HIS A 60 -4.13 -4.14 -13.08
C HIS A 60 -3.37 -4.98 -12.04
N LEU A 61 -2.16 -5.45 -12.40
CA LEU A 61 -1.30 -6.19 -11.47
C LEU A 61 0.09 -5.55 -11.40
N PRO A 62 0.51 -4.98 -10.24
CA PRO A 62 -0.32 -4.58 -9.09
C PRO A 62 -1.34 -3.47 -9.47
N PRO A 63 -2.12 -2.89 -8.52
CA PRO A 63 -2.99 -1.76 -8.84
C PRO A 63 -2.23 -0.63 -9.54
N LYS A 64 -2.88 0.07 -10.47
CA LYS A 64 -2.26 1.13 -11.30
C LYS A 64 -1.49 2.18 -10.49
N ARG A 65 -1.99 2.53 -9.30
CA ARG A 65 -1.34 3.52 -8.40
C ARG A 65 0.01 3.05 -7.86
N LEU A 66 0.26 1.75 -7.86
CA LEU A 66 1.53 1.13 -7.46
C LEU A 66 2.49 0.95 -8.64
N GLY A 67 2.13 1.44 -9.83
CA GLY A 67 2.93 1.28 -11.05
C GLY A 67 2.58 0.05 -11.86
N GLY A 68 1.52 -0.69 -11.51
CA GLY A 68 1.08 -1.82 -12.30
C GLY A 68 0.34 -1.42 -13.58
N ARG A 69 0.15 -2.42 -14.44
CA ARG A 69 -0.46 -2.31 -15.77
C ARG A 69 -1.55 -3.35 -15.89
N VAL A 70 -2.40 -3.27 -16.92
CA VAL A 70 -3.37 -4.32 -17.21
C VAL A 70 -2.61 -5.61 -17.53
N MET A 71 -2.84 -6.65 -16.73
CA MET A 71 -2.16 -7.95 -16.86
C MET A 71 -3.16 -9.10 -17.08
N THR A 72 -4.42 -8.93 -16.68
CA THR A 72 -5.46 -9.97 -16.81
C THR A 72 -6.84 -9.32 -16.86
N ARG A 73 -7.90 -10.14 -16.92
CA ARG A 73 -9.28 -9.73 -16.69
C ARG A 73 -9.90 -10.45 -15.49
N THR A 74 -10.84 -9.77 -14.85
CA THR A 74 -11.70 -10.32 -13.79
C THR A 74 -13.15 -9.87 -14.03
N CYS A 75 -14.11 -10.40 -13.27
CA CYS A 75 -15.49 -9.90 -13.34
C CYS A 75 -15.64 -8.55 -12.60
N ALA A 76 -16.63 -7.75 -13.01
CA ALA A 76 -16.87 -6.44 -12.42
C ALA A 76 -17.08 -6.44 -10.89
N PRO A 77 -17.81 -7.40 -10.28
CA PRO A 77 -17.90 -7.48 -8.83
C PRO A 77 -16.56 -7.68 -8.12
N CYS A 78 -15.73 -8.62 -8.61
CA CYS A 78 -14.41 -8.89 -8.03
C CYS A 78 -13.46 -7.70 -8.21
N ASN A 79 -13.41 -7.11 -9.41
CA ASN A 79 -12.55 -5.96 -9.68
C ASN A 79 -12.90 -4.76 -8.78
N ASN A 80 -14.16 -4.32 -8.80
CA ASN A 80 -14.59 -3.10 -8.14
C ASN A 80 -14.68 -3.23 -6.61
N ARG A 81 -15.24 -4.33 -6.09
CA ARG A 81 -15.41 -4.49 -4.65
C ARG A 81 -14.09 -4.76 -3.95
N LEU A 82 -13.24 -5.65 -4.48
CA LEU A 82 -11.91 -5.85 -3.89
C LEU A 82 -11.05 -4.58 -4.04
N GLY A 83 -11.14 -3.89 -5.18
CA GLY A 83 -10.47 -2.61 -5.39
C GLY A 83 -10.83 -1.56 -4.33
N SER A 84 -12.12 -1.42 -4.02
CA SER A 84 -12.59 -0.44 -3.03
C SER A 84 -12.43 -0.90 -1.57
N TYR A 85 -12.61 -2.19 -1.29
CA TYR A 85 -12.61 -2.70 0.08
C TYR A 85 -11.21 -2.99 0.62
N VAL A 86 -10.32 -3.54 -0.20
CA VAL A 86 -9.00 -4.01 0.26
C VAL A 86 -7.82 -3.32 -0.41
N GLU A 87 -7.88 -3.04 -1.73
CA GLU A 87 -6.72 -2.47 -2.43
C GLU A 87 -6.44 -1.01 -2.07
N ALA A 88 -7.46 -0.27 -1.61
CA ALA A 88 -7.25 1.08 -1.10
C ALA A 88 -6.27 1.11 0.08
N ASP A 89 -6.40 0.17 1.04
CA ASP A 89 -5.44 0.05 2.15
C ASP A 89 -4.08 -0.43 1.68
N LEU A 90 -4.00 -1.27 0.65
CA LEU A 90 -2.71 -1.66 0.06
C LEU A 90 -1.96 -0.45 -0.51
N VAL A 91 -2.67 0.43 -1.22
CA VAL A 91 -2.06 1.66 -1.76
C VAL A 91 -1.60 2.58 -0.63
N ASP A 92 -2.44 2.79 0.38
CA ASP A 92 -2.08 3.65 1.51
C ASP A 92 -0.94 3.04 2.35
N TRP A 93 -0.92 1.72 2.55
CA TRP A 93 0.19 1.00 3.19
C TRP A 93 1.48 1.26 2.41
N PHE A 94 1.47 0.99 1.11
CA PHE A 94 2.65 1.09 0.26
C PHE A 94 3.24 2.50 0.20
N GLU A 95 2.41 3.54 0.17
CA GLU A 95 2.86 4.94 0.12
C GLU A 95 3.19 5.53 1.51
N ASP A 96 3.15 4.69 2.55
CA ASP A 96 3.34 5.02 3.97
C ASP A 96 2.41 6.15 4.43
N ALA A 97 1.12 5.99 4.13
CA ALA A 97 0.09 6.99 4.36
C ALA A 97 -0.69 6.74 5.66
N ILE A 98 -0.93 7.81 6.39
CA ILE A 98 -1.95 7.93 7.44
C ILE A 98 -3.26 8.39 6.78
N THR A 99 -4.35 7.71 7.08
CA THR A 99 -5.65 7.90 6.45
C THR A 99 -6.64 8.61 7.40
N ILE A 100 -7.63 9.27 6.78
CA ILE A 100 -8.72 9.96 7.49
C ILE A 100 -8.24 10.94 8.60
N PRO A 101 -7.25 11.80 8.33
CA PRO A 101 -6.75 12.72 9.35
C PRO A 101 -7.73 13.85 9.66
N TYR A 102 -7.88 14.12 10.96
CA TYR A 102 -8.58 15.26 11.52
C TYR A 102 -7.65 16.05 12.43
N PHE A 103 -7.62 17.36 12.23
CA PHE A 103 -6.87 18.31 13.04
C PHE A 103 -7.79 19.09 13.97
N ARG A 104 -7.32 19.36 15.20
CA ARG A 104 -7.92 20.30 16.15
C ARG A 104 -6.83 21.18 16.74
N SER A 105 -7.13 22.46 16.96
CA SER A 105 -6.21 23.39 17.63
C SER A 105 -6.98 24.29 18.58
N GLY A 106 -6.30 24.90 19.55
CA GLY A 106 -6.91 25.91 20.42
C GLY A 106 -7.31 27.18 19.67
N GLY A 107 -6.58 27.53 18.60
CA GLY A 107 -6.78 28.77 17.83
C GLY A 107 -7.92 28.71 16.80
N VAL A 108 -8.42 27.53 16.44
CA VAL A 108 -9.50 27.36 15.45
C VAL A 108 -10.55 26.39 15.97
N ARG A 109 -11.80 26.85 16.05
CA ARG A 109 -12.91 26.05 16.59
C ARG A 109 -13.26 24.84 15.71
N GLY A 110 -13.34 23.68 16.36
CA GLY A 110 -13.82 22.43 15.78
C GLY A 110 -12.74 21.61 15.08
N ARG A 111 -13.09 20.39 14.63
CA ARG A 111 -12.17 19.52 13.86
C ARG A 111 -12.24 19.82 12.36
N ARG A 112 -11.12 19.69 11.66
CA ARG A 112 -11.05 19.81 10.18
C ARG A 112 -10.36 18.61 9.58
N ARG A 113 -10.87 18.15 8.44
CA ARG A 113 -10.33 17.01 7.71
C ARG A 113 -9.33 17.47 6.65
N SER A 114 -8.24 16.72 6.47
CA SER A 114 -7.35 16.87 5.31
C SER A 114 -7.42 15.67 4.36
N GLY A 115 -6.71 15.79 3.25
CA GLY A 115 -6.25 14.63 2.48
C GLY A 115 -5.39 13.72 3.36
N ARG A 116 -5.08 12.52 2.90
CA ARG A 116 -4.21 11.60 3.65
C ARG A 116 -2.85 12.24 3.90
N ILE A 117 -2.13 11.79 4.92
CA ILE A 117 -0.81 12.30 5.27
C ILE A 117 0.21 11.23 4.89
N LEU A 118 1.16 11.57 4.04
CA LEU A 118 2.29 10.71 3.70
C LEU A 118 3.40 10.92 4.73
N ILE A 119 3.94 9.84 5.26
CA ILE A 119 5.12 9.88 6.13
C ILE A 119 6.36 9.76 5.25
N ARG A 120 7.28 10.71 5.37
CA ARG A 120 8.59 10.69 4.72
C ARG A 120 9.67 10.83 5.78
N SER A 121 10.88 10.38 5.47
CA SER A 121 12.02 10.55 6.37
C SER A 121 13.16 11.28 5.66
N THR A 122 13.85 12.14 6.40
CA THR A 122 15.11 12.75 5.97
C THR A 122 16.26 11.74 6.08
N PRO A 123 17.42 11.99 5.45
CA PRO A 123 18.62 11.18 5.67
C PRO A 123 19.04 11.09 7.14
N GLU A 124 18.73 12.11 7.94
CA GLU A 124 19.06 12.23 9.37
C GLU A 124 18.07 11.50 10.28
N GLY A 125 17.00 10.89 9.73
CA GLY A 125 16.00 10.13 10.48
C GLY A 125 14.83 10.96 11.00
N GLU A 126 14.72 12.24 10.63
CA GLU A 126 13.56 13.06 10.97
C GLU A 126 12.36 12.68 10.10
N PHE A 127 11.16 12.61 10.69
CA PHE A 127 9.95 12.36 9.91
C PHE A 127 9.30 13.67 9.44
N VAL A 128 8.77 13.64 8.22
CA VAL A 128 8.04 14.74 7.59
C VAL A 128 6.65 14.25 7.21
N LEU A 129 5.63 15.02 7.59
CA LEU A 129 4.23 14.76 7.29
C LEU A 129 3.80 15.60 6.08
N VAL A 130 3.50 14.94 4.96
CA VAL A 130 3.09 15.60 3.72
C VAL A 130 1.60 15.38 3.48
N ILE A 131 0.80 16.45 3.45
CA ILE A 131 -0.63 16.33 3.13
C ILE A 131 -0.79 16.08 1.63
N ASP A 132 -1.41 14.95 1.28
CA ASP A 132 -1.69 14.53 -0.08
C ASP A 132 -3.21 14.54 -0.36
N GLY A 133 -3.62 15.48 -1.22
CA GLY A 133 -5.00 15.74 -1.59
C GLY A 133 -5.55 17.04 -1.01
N SER A 134 -6.87 17.22 -1.13
CA SER A 134 -7.55 18.44 -0.68
C SER A 134 -7.55 18.56 0.83
N SER A 135 -7.18 19.73 1.35
CA SER A 135 -7.30 20.08 2.78
C SER A 135 -8.32 21.19 2.98
N HIS A 136 -9.01 21.17 4.12
CA HIS A 136 -9.78 22.32 4.58
C HIS A 136 -8.88 23.57 4.71
N PRO A 137 -9.31 24.77 4.27
CA PRO A 137 -8.48 25.98 4.28
C PRO A 137 -7.94 26.34 5.66
N ASP A 138 -8.74 26.18 6.72
CA ASP A 138 -8.33 26.46 8.10
C ASP A 138 -7.16 25.61 8.63
N ILE A 139 -6.79 24.50 7.97
CA ILE A 139 -5.70 23.63 8.47
C ILE A 139 -4.37 24.40 8.53
N ALA A 140 -4.10 25.30 7.59
CA ALA A 140 -2.90 26.12 7.63
C ALA A 140 -2.83 26.98 8.91
N ALA A 141 -3.95 27.60 9.29
CA ALA A 141 -4.05 28.37 10.52
C ALA A 141 -3.97 27.49 11.78
N MET A 142 -4.55 26.28 11.74
CA MET A 142 -4.43 25.30 12.84
C MET A 142 -2.97 24.90 13.08
N LEU A 143 -2.23 24.57 12.01
CA LEU A 143 -0.81 24.21 12.11
C LEU A 143 0.05 25.39 12.57
N ALA A 144 -0.28 26.62 12.14
CA ALA A 144 0.43 27.82 12.56
C ALA A 144 0.25 28.17 14.05
N SER A 145 -0.74 27.59 14.74
CA SER A 145 -0.98 27.83 16.17
C SER A 145 0.04 27.18 17.11
N GLY A 146 0.95 26.35 16.59
CA GLY A 146 2.00 25.69 17.35
C GLY A 146 1.57 24.35 17.96
N ASP A 147 0.37 24.25 18.53
CA ASP A 147 -0.12 23.00 19.12
C ASP A 147 -1.36 22.47 18.39
N VAL A 148 -1.27 21.23 17.88
CA VAL A 148 -2.38 20.61 17.16
C VAL A 148 -2.58 19.15 17.58
N ASP A 149 -3.82 18.76 17.78
CA ASP A 149 -4.20 17.35 17.95
C ASP A 149 -4.51 16.74 16.58
N LEU A 150 -3.88 15.61 16.29
CA LEU A 150 -4.11 14.76 15.13
C LEU A 150 -4.85 13.48 15.55
N GLU A 151 -6.08 13.34 15.05
CA GLU A 151 -6.84 12.07 15.05
C GLU A 151 -6.76 11.46 13.65
N ALA A 152 -6.29 10.23 13.51
CA ALA A 152 -6.18 9.57 12.21
C ALA A 152 -6.19 8.04 12.31
N SER A 153 -6.14 7.35 11.17
CA SER A 153 -6.07 5.89 11.07
C SER A 153 -4.84 5.46 10.29
N ARG A 154 -4.33 4.26 10.58
CA ARG A 154 -3.38 3.57 9.69
C ARG A 154 -4.15 2.67 8.71
N PRO A 155 -3.54 2.30 7.58
CA PRO A 155 -4.10 1.30 6.68
C PRO A 155 -4.34 0.00 7.44
N ASP A 156 -5.50 -0.61 7.22
CA ASP A 156 -5.87 -1.83 7.94
C ASP A 156 -5.05 -3.02 7.46
N ARG A 157 -4.38 -3.70 8.41
CA ARG A 157 -3.48 -4.81 8.12
C ARG A 157 -4.17 -6.00 7.50
N ASN A 158 -5.36 -6.35 7.96
CA ASN A 158 -6.09 -7.44 7.35
C ASN A 158 -6.44 -7.10 5.90
N ARG A 159 -6.96 -5.89 5.66
CA ARG A 159 -7.39 -5.47 4.32
C ARG A 159 -6.24 -5.39 3.33
N TYR A 160 -5.12 -4.73 3.67
CA TYR A 160 -3.99 -4.71 2.73
C TYR A 160 -3.36 -6.10 2.54
N SER A 161 -3.38 -6.98 3.54
CA SER A 161 -2.92 -8.37 3.40
C SER A 161 -3.80 -9.15 2.43
N ILE A 162 -5.12 -9.03 2.49
CA ILE A 162 -6.04 -9.68 1.53
C ILE A 162 -5.80 -9.15 0.11
N ALA A 163 -5.55 -7.85 -0.04
CA ALA A 163 -5.17 -7.28 -1.33
C ALA A 163 -3.85 -7.89 -1.84
N LEU A 164 -2.83 -8.08 -0.99
CA LEU A 164 -1.59 -8.76 -1.36
C LEU A 164 -1.82 -10.23 -1.73
N LEU A 165 -2.71 -10.93 -1.02
CA LEU A 165 -3.14 -12.29 -1.37
C LEU A 165 -3.76 -12.34 -2.78
N LYS A 166 -4.65 -11.39 -3.09
CA LYS A 166 -5.19 -11.21 -4.45
C LYS A 166 -4.07 -11.02 -5.47
N GLN A 167 -3.10 -10.15 -5.19
CA GLN A 167 -2.00 -9.89 -6.13
C GLN A 167 -1.13 -11.14 -6.37
N ALA A 168 -0.79 -11.85 -5.30
CA ALA A 168 -0.01 -13.08 -5.36
C ALA A 168 -0.75 -14.18 -6.13
N TYR A 169 -2.03 -14.37 -5.83
CA TYR A 169 -2.89 -15.34 -6.50
C TYR A 169 -3.01 -15.06 -8.01
N LEU A 170 -3.35 -13.82 -8.39
CA LEU A 170 -3.44 -13.45 -9.80
C LEU A 170 -2.09 -13.61 -10.51
N GLY A 171 -0.98 -13.29 -9.83
CA GLY A 171 0.37 -13.53 -10.35
C GLY A 171 0.64 -15.02 -10.59
N ALA A 172 0.22 -15.89 -9.68
CA ALA A 172 0.28 -17.34 -9.90
C ALA A 172 -0.58 -17.76 -11.10
N CYS A 173 -1.78 -17.20 -11.25
CA CYS A 173 -2.64 -17.48 -12.40
C CYS A 173 -2.02 -17.06 -13.73
N LEU A 174 -1.32 -15.91 -13.79
CA LEU A 174 -0.59 -15.49 -14.99
C LEU A 174 0.44 -16.55 -15.41
N LYS A 175 1.14 -17.15 -14.44
CA LYS A 175 2.18 -18.15 -14.70
C LYS A 175 1.62 -19.53 -15.05
N PHE A 176 0.66 -20.01 -14.27
CA PHE A 176 0.24 -21.42 -14.30
C PHE A 176 -1.15 -21.63 -14.91
N GLY A 177 -1.92 -20.56 -15.13
CA GLY A 177 -3.34 -20.65 -15.45
C GLY A 177 -4.20 -20.65 -14.19
N VAL A 178 -5.52 -20.77 -14.35
CA VAL A 178 -6.43 -20.87 -13.21
C VAL A 178 -6.10 -22.17 -12.45
N LEU A 179 -5.81 -22.02 -11.17
CA LEU A 179 -5.42 -23.12 -10.30
C LEU A 179 -6.67 -23.70 -9.61
N GLU A 180 -6.72 -25.02 -9.43
CA GLU A 180 -7.92 -25.73 -8.95
C GLU A 180 -7.71 -26.58 -7.68
N ASP A 181 -6.53 -26.54 -7.06
CA ASP A 181 -6.26 -27.31 -5.84
C ASP A 181 -6.99 -26.77 -4.59
N GLU A 182 -7.07 -27.59 -3.53
CA GLU A 182 -7.79 -27.26 -2.29
C GLU A 182 -7.22 -26.02 -1.57
N GLY A 183 -5.89 -25.82 -1.64
CA GLY A 183 -5.24 -24.64 -1.05
C GLY A 183 -5.68 -23.36 -1.76
N VAL A 184 -5.76 -23.41 -3.09
CA VAL A 184 -6.29 -22.32 -3.91
C VAL A 184 -7.77 -22.10 -3.68
N ALA A 185 -8.55 -23.15 -3.45
CA ALA A 185 -9.97 -23.01 -3.11
C ALA A 185 -10.16 -22.16 -1.85
N GLN A 186 -9.28 -22.30 -0.83
CA GLN A 186 -9.33 -21.43 0.35
C GLN A 186 -8.94 -19.98 0.03
N VAL A 187 -7.93 -19.75 -0.81
CA VAL A 187 -7.59 -18.39 -1.27
C VAL A 187 -8.79 -17.72 -1.94
N ARG A 188 -9.47 -18.44 -2.85
CA ARG A 188 -10.68 -17.93 -3.51
C ARG A 188 -11.80 -17.65 -2.50
N ARG A 189 -12.04 -18.53 -1.52
CA ARG A 189 -13.02 -18.29 -0.44
C ARG A 189 -12.74 -16.99 0.32
N ASP A 190 -11.49 -16.76 0.72
CA ASP A 190 -11.11 -15.54 1.47
C ASP A 190 -11.32 -14.27 0.63
N LEU A 191 -10.99 -14.33 -0.67
CA LEU A 191 -11.23 -13.22 -1.60
C LEU A 191 -12.73 -12.98 -1.83
N LEU A 192 -13.53 -14.03 -1.97
CA LEU A 192 -14.98 -13.91 -2.11
C LEU A 192 -15.63 -13.35 -0.85
N ALA A 193 -15.20 -13.80 0.34
CA ALA A 193 -15.67 -13.29 1.61
C ALA A 193 -15.37 -11.78 1.76
N ALA A 194 -14.18 -11.33 1.32
CA ALA A 194 -13.86 -9.91 1.29
C ALA A 194 -14.70 -9.14 0.26
N ARG A 195 -14.97 -9.69 -0.91
CA ARG A 195 -15.84 -9.10 -1.95
C ARG A 195 -17.30 -8.96 -1.48
N ASP A 196 -17.78 -9.94 -0.73
CA ASP A 196 -19.19 -10.05 -0.34
C ASP A 196 -19.51 -9.39 1.01
N ALA A 197 -18.51 -8.80 1.68
CA ALA A 197 -18.70 -8.03 2.89
C ALA A 197 -19.71 -6.88 2.70
N GLY A 198 -20.48 -6.56 3.75
CA GLY A 198 -21.49 -5.49 3.74
C GLY A 198 -20.89 -4.08 3.59
N GLY A 199 -19.63 -3.93 3.97
CA GLY A 199 -18.86 -2.70 3.84
C GLY A 199 -17.38 -2.94 4.10
N LYS A 200 -16.59 -1.88 3.91
CA LYS A 200 -15.13 -1.91 4.08
C LYS A 200 -14.71 -2.39 5.48
N ASP A 201 -15.49 -2.04 6.50
CA ASP A 201 -15.18 -2.36 7.89
C ASP A 201 -15.70 -3.75 8.31
N ASP A 202 -16.51 -4.39 7.46
CA ASP A 202 -17.06 -5.74 7.67
C ASP A 202 -16.22 -6.83 6.97
N VAL A 203 -15.09 -6.46 6.36
CA VAL A 203 -14.20 -7.41 5.66
C VAL A 203 -13.61 -8.40 6.67
N PRO A 204 -13.90 -9.71 6.55
CA PRO A 204 -13.47 -10.69 7.53
C PRO A 204 -11.94 -10.91 7.50
N PRO A 205 -11.34 -11.34 8.61
CA PRO A 205 -9.92 -11.68 8.64
C PRO A 205 -9.59 -12.91 7.78
N SER A 206 -8.44 -12.86 7.11
CA SER A 206 -7.87 -14.02 6.38
C SER A 206 -6.55 -14.46 6.99
N ALA A 207 -6.53 -15.66 7.60
CA ALA A 207 -5.31 -16.24 8.16
C ALA A 207 -4.25 -16.49 7.08
N LEU A 208 -4.67 -16.90 5.88
CA LEU A 208 -3.77 -17.07 4.74
C LEU A 208 -3.10 -15.75 4.37
N ALA A 209 -3.88 -14.68 4.19
CA ALA A 209 -3.36 -13.37 3.83
C ALA A 209 -2.39 -12.81 4.89
N LEU A 210 -2.67 -13.05 6.17
CA LEU A 210 -1.85 -12.57 7.29
C LEU A 210 -0.55 -13.37 7.48
N GLY A 211 -0.53 -14.63 7.03
CA GLY A 211 0.64 -15.50 7.04
C GLY A 211 1.54 -15.37 5.81
N LEU A 212 1.22 -14.49 4.85
CA LEU A 212 2.10 -14.21 3.71
C LEU A 212 3.43 -13.61 4.16
N THR A 213 4.52 -14.01 3.52
CA THR A 213 5.80 -13.31 3.61
C THR A 213 5.79 -12.14 2.66
N VAL A 214 5.93 -10.93 3.21
CA VAL A 214 5.88 -9.67 2.46
C VAL A 214 7.13 -8.87 2.75
N LEU A 215 7.86 -8.48 1.70
CA LEU A 215 9.04 -7.62 1.81
C LEU A 215 8.86 -6.38 0.96
N ARG A 216 9.31 -5.23 1.46
CA ARG A 216 9.34 -3.97 0.72
C ARG A 216 10.74 -3.65 0.28
N HIS A 217 10.87 -3.23 -0.96
CA HIS A 217 12.09 -2.74 -1.56
C HIS A 217 12.04 -1.20 -1.58
N TYR A 218 13.02 -0.59 -0.91
CA TYR A 218 13.09 0.85 -0.70
C TYR A 218 14.08 1.55 -1.63
N GLN A 219 14.88 0.81 -2.40
CA GLN A 219 15.80 1.44 -3.35
C GLN A 219 15.03 1.94 -4.59
N PRO A 220 15.59 2.92 -5.33
CA PRO A 220 15.02 3.35 -6.59
C PRO A 220 14.77 2.17 -7.53
N VAL A 221 13.60 2.17 -8.17
CA VAL A 221 13.24 1.15 -9.15
C VAL A 221 13.48 1.72 -10.53
N GLU A 222 14.11 0.94 -11.40
CA GLU A 222 14.27 1.30 -12.79
C GLU A 222 12.91 1.53 -13.46
N LEU A 223 12.77 2.61 -14.23
CA LEU A 223 11.52 3.01 -14.87
C LEU A 223 10.96 1.96 -15.86
N ALA A 224 11.79 1.02 -16.31
CA ALA A 224 11.44 -0.04 -17.25
C ALA A 224 11.17 -1.40 -16.60
N ALA A 225 11.15 -1.50 -15.26
CA ALA A 225 10.93 -2.78 -14.59
C ALA A 225 9.57 -3.40 -14.96
N PRO A 226 9.51 -4.73 -15.22
CA PRO A 226 8.24 -5.42 -15.44
C PRO A 226 7.28 -5.22 -14.26
N PRO A 227 5.95 -5.13 -14.51
CA PRO A 227 4.98 -4.88 -13.45
C PRO A 227 4.89 -6.05 -12.47
N VAL A 228 5.18 -7.27 -12.92
CA VAL A 228 5.20 -8.47 -12.08
C VAL A 228 6.32 -9.39 -12.55
N VAL A 229 7.12 -9.88 -11.59
CA VAL A 229 8.24 -10.79 -11.83
C VAL A 229 8.10 -11.97 -10.86
N ARG A 230 8.22 -13.21 -11.33
CA ARG A 230 8.36 -14.35 -10.41
C ARG A 230 9.69 -14.22 -9.68
N ALA A 231 9.67 -14.39 -8.37
CA ALA A 231 10.86 -14.22 -7.54
C ALA A 231 10.95 -15.30 -6.47
N VAL A 232 12.17 -15.53 -5.99
CA VAL A 232 12.47 -16.44 -4.88
C VAL A 232 13.19 -15.66 -3.80
N LEU A 233 12.65 -15.70 -2.58
CA LEU A 233 13.28 -15.19 -1.38
C LEU A 233 14.12 -16.30 -0.74
N HIS A 234 15.40 -16.01 -0.49
CA HIS A 234 16.31 -16.95 0.18
C HIS A 234 16.25 -16.77 1.69
N LYS A 235 15.94 -17.86 2.42
CA LYS A 235 16.01 -17.92 3.89
C LYS A 235 16.80 -19.15 4.33
N ALA A 236 17.37 -19.07 5.53
CA ALA A 236 18.03 -20.22 6.16
C ALA A 236 17.10 -21.43 6.33
N THR A 237 15.79 -21.20 6.47
CA THR A 237 14.76 -22.26 6.59
C THR A 237 14.36 -22.88 5.25
N GLY A 238 14.88 -22.38 4.13
CA GLY A 238 14.51 -22.79 2.78
C GLY A 238 13.97 -21.64 1.92
N PRO A 239 14.03 -21.77 0.58
CA PRO A 239 13.56 -20.75 -0.34
C PRO A 239 12.03 -20.60 -0.29
N ILE A 240 11.55 -19.37 -0.54
CA ILE A 240 10.13 -19.04 -0.62
C ILE A 240 9.83 -18.44 -1.99
N ASP A 241 9.03 -19.14 -2.80
CA ASP A 241 8.53 -18.64 -4.08
C ASP A 241 7.44 -17.57 -3.91
N GLY A 242 7.41 -16.62 -4.83
CA GLY A 242 6.40 -15.57 -4.87
C GLY A 242 6.50 -14.69 -6.09
N VAL A 243 5.90 -13.50 -5.97
CA VAL A 243 5.94 -12.45 -6.99
C VAL A 243 6.54 -11.18 -6.44
N PHE A 244 7.33 -10.51 -7.28
CA PHE A 244 7.83 -9.18 -7.06
C PHE A 244 7.02 -8.18 -7.89
N LEU A 245 6.28 -7.33 -7.20
CA LEU A 245 5.29 -6.41 -7.75
C LEU A 245 5.92 -5.04 -7.96
N ALA A 246 5.86 -4.56 -9.21
CA ALA A 246 6.34 -3.26 -9.68
C ALA A 246 7.77 -2.90 -9.23
N GLY A 247 8.63 -3.91 -9.06
CA GLY A 247 10.00 -3.73 -8.56
C GLY A 247 10.10 -3.33 -7.08
N ARG A 248 9.02 -3.46 -6.29
CA ARG A 248 8.89 -2.82 -4.98
C ARG A 248 8.41 -3.71 -3.86
N VAL A 249 7.57 -4.71 -4.12
CA VAL A 249 7.02 -5.55 -3.06
C VAL A 249 7.13 -7.00 -3.46
N PHE A 250 7.83 -7.78 -2.65
CA PHE A 250 7.77 -9.23 -2.73
C PHE A 250 6.59 -9.73 -1.90
N VAL A 251 5.83 -10.66 -2.46
CA VAL A 251 4.75 -11.38 -1.78
C VAL A 251 4.90 -12.86 -2.10
N SER A 252 4.97 -13.72 -1.07
CA SER A 252 5.00 -15.16 -1.26
C SER A 252 3.70 -15.70 -1.86
N TRP A 253 3.79 -16.81 -2.61
CA TRP A 253 2.60 -17.55 -3.05
C TRP A 253 2.02 -18.44 -1.95
N SER A 254 2.88 -18.91 -1.05
CA SER A 254 2.48 -19.69 0.11
C SER A 254 2.37 -18.83 1.36
N SER A 255 1.57 -19.30 2.31
CA SER A 255 1.37 -18.69 3.62
C SER A 255 1.90 -19.63 4.69
N THR A 256 2.62 -19.11 5.67
CA THR A 256 2.88 -19.85 6.91
C THR A 256 1.66 -19.68 7.80
N LEU A 257 0.79 -20.69 7.85
CA LEU A 257 -0.38 -20.71 8.73
C LEU A 257 0.10 -20.62 10.18
N GLY A 258 -0.24 -19.54 10.87
CA GLY A 258 0.20 -19.35 12.26
C GLY A 258 0.12 -17.93 12.80
N ARG A 259 -0.74 -17.06 12.26
CA ARG A 259 -0.91 -15.71 12.81
C ARG A 259 -2.39 -15.44 13.02
N GLU A 260 -2.77 -15.27 14.29
CA GLU A 260 -4.02 -14.62 14.62
C GLU A 260 -4.08 -13.25 13.93
N ALA A 261 -5.29 -12.86 13.53
CA ALA A 261 -5.50 -11.51 13.03
C ALA A 261 -5.07 -10.51 14.12
N PRO A 262 -4.09 -9.64 13.86
CA PRO A 262 -3.74 -8.62 14.83
C PRO A 262 -4.99 -7.77 15.06
N ALA A 263 -5.24 -7.41 16.32
CA ALA A 263 -6.34 -6.52 16.65
C ALA A 263 -6.27 -5.26 15.76
N PRO A 264 -7.42 -4.71 15.32
CA PRO A 264 -7.45 -3.47 14.58
C PRO A 264 -6.61 -2.42 15.29
N ILE A 265 -5.73 -1.75 14.55
CA ILE A 265 -4.90 -0.70 15.15
C ILE A 265 -5.85 0.42 15.58
N PRO A 266 -5.88 0.79 16.88
CA PRO A 266 -6.74 1.87 17.34
C PRO A 266 -6.39 3.16 16.62
N ARG A 267 -7.37 4.07 16.51
CA ARG A 267 -7.14 5.39 15.96
C ARG A 267 -5.92 6.04 16.60
N LEU A 268 -5.06 6.58 15.74
CA LEU A 268 -3.94 7.40 16.14
C LEU A 268 -4.50 8.69 16.73
N ASN A 269 -4.26 8.93 18.02
CA ASN A 269 -4.51 10.21 18.68
C ASN A 269 -3.18 10.76 19.17
N ARG A 270 -2.68 11.84 18.58
CA ARG A 270 -1.37 12.43 18.91
C ARG A 270 -1.47 13.93 19.01
N ARG A 271 -0.87 14.50 20.04
CA ARG A 271 -0.58 15.94 20.10
C ARG A 271 0.74 16.19 19.39
N LEU A 272 0.76 17.14 18.46
CA LEU A 272 1.93 17.58 17.73
C LEU A 272 2.29 18.98 18.22
N ASN A 273 3.55 19.16 18.62
CA ASN A 273 4.12 20.45 18.95
C ASN A 273 4.94 20.91 17.74
N LEU A 274 4.50 21.98 17.10
CA LEU A 274 5.03 22.52 15.85
C LEU A 274 5.86 23.76 16.14
N GLY A 275 7.03 23.83 15.50
CA GLY A 275 7.88 25.02 15.53
C GLY A 275 7.31 26.15 14.65
N ALA A 276 8.08 27.23 14.52
CA ALA A 276 7.73 28.33 13.63
C ALA A 276 7.52 27.83 12.19
N ALA A 277 6.47 28.32 11.54
CA ALA A 277 6.18 27.98 10.16
C ALA A 277 7.32 28.42 9.23
N GLN A 278 7.74 27.52 8.35
CA GLN A 278 8.75 27.79 7.33
C GLN A 278 8.15 27.58 5.94
N GLN A 279 8.56 28.40 4.98
CA GLN A 279 8.16 28.29 3.59
C GLN A 279 9.39 28.05 2.72
N GLY A 280 9.31 27.12 1.78
CA GLY A 280 10.41 26.80 0.87
C GLY A 280 9.91 26.52 -0.55
N LYS A 281 10.85 26.45 -1.50
CA LYS A 281 10.58 26.13 -2.90
C LYS A 281 10.82 24.64 -3.14
N VAL A 282 9.83 23.93 -3.67
CA VAL A 282 10.04 22.55 -4.14
C VAL A 282 10.96 22.58 -5.36
N ILE A 283 12.12 21.92 -5.27
CA ILE A 283 13.14 21.88 -6.34
C ILE A 283 13.17 20.54 -7.08
N SER A 284 12.68 19.47 -6.46
CA SER A 284 12.62 18.14 -7.07
C SER A 284 11.45 17.32 -6.53
N VAL A 285 10.85 16.50 -7.39
CA VAL A 285 9.76 15.57 -7.07
C VAL A 285 9.93 14.30 -7.90
N ASN A 286 10.29 13.19 -7.26
CA ASN A 286 10.47 11.90 -7.94
C ASN A 286 9.26 10.96 -7.66
N ARG A 287 8.75 10.27 -8.69
CA ARG A 287 7.51 9.47 -8.64
C ARG A 287 7.74 7.96 -8.74
#